data_AF-A0A1N7ED86-F1
#
_entry.id   AF-A0A1N7ED86-F1
#
_cell.length_a   1.000
_cell.length_b   1.000
_cell.length_c   1.000
_cell.angle_alpha   90.00
_cell.angle_beta   90.00
_cell.angle_gamma   90.00
#
_symmetry.space_group_name_H-M   'P 1'
#
loop_
_entity.id
_entity.type
_entity.pdbx_description
1 polymer ?
#
loop_
_entity_poly.entity_id
_entity_poly.type
_entity_poly.pdbx_seq_one_letter_code
_entity_poly.pdbx_strand_id
1 'polypeptide(L)' 'MTCAEDDCDRPVAVELHIPWRDNRLVCAPHARVLGRQDGVVADPIVERGDDLLESDR' A
#
# COMPACT_ATOMS: atom_id res chain seq x y z
N MET A 1 11.88 -0.58 -3.42
CA MET A 1 10.72 -1.25 -4.02
C MET A 1 9.75 -0.21 -4.58
N THR A 2 9.32 -0.37 -5.83
CA THR A 2 8.39 0.53 -6.55
C THR A 2 6.98 -0.06 -6.61
N CYS A 3 5.99 0.80 -6.85
CA CYS A 3 4.59 0.42 -6.94
C CYS A 3 4.37 -0.66 -8.03
N ALA A 4 3.55 -1.66 -7.74
CA ALA A 4 3.19 -2.71 -8.70
C ALA A 4 2.15 -2.29 -9.75
N GLU A 5 1.84 -1.00 -9.87
CA GLU A 5 0.93 -0.50 -10.92
C GLU A 5 1.75 -0.02 -12.11
N ASP A 6 1.20 -0.21 -13.30
CA ASP A 6 1.82 0.21 -14.55
C ASP A 6 2.08 1.73 -14.54
N ASP A 7 3.20 2.13 -15.15
CA ASP A 7 3.64 3.52 -15.24
C ASP A 7 3.77 4.26 -13.88
N CYS A 8 4.09 3.53 -12.81
CA CYS A 8 4.21 4.09 -11.47
C CYS A 8 5.56 3.77 -10.77
N ASP A 9 6.46 4.74 -10.78
CA ASP A 9 7.76 4.62 -10.10
C ASP A 9 7.73 5.08 -8.63
N ARG A 10 6.53 5.32 -8.07
CA ARG A 10 6.41 5.76 -6.67
C ARG A 10 6.86 4.64 -5.73
N PRO A 11 7.43 5.00 -4.57
CA PRO A 11 7.76 4.01 -3.56
C PRO A 11 6.50 3.32 -3.03
N VAL A 12 6.62 2.02 -2.75
CA VAL A 12 5.57 1.26 -2.07
C VAL A 12 5.36 1.82 -0.66
N ALA A 13 4.10 1.83 -0.23
CA ALA A 13 3.71 2.24 1.12
C ALA A 13 2.79 1.24 1.82
N VAL A 14 2.12 0.35 1.09
CA VAL A 14 1.21 -0.64 1.66
C VAL A 14 1.26 -1.96 0.88
N GLU A 15 0.83 -3.02 1.53
CA GLU A 15 0.42 -4.27 0.93
C GLU A 15 -1.11 -4.36 0.88
N LEU A 16 -1.67 -4.65 -0.30
CA LEU A 16 -3.09 -4.93 -0.45
C LEU A 16 -3.33 -6.43 -0.29
N HIS A 17 -4.18 -6.80 0.67
CA HIS A 17 -4.64 -8.16 0.84
C HIS A 17 -5.83 -8.44 -0.06
N ILE A 18 -5.59 -9.17 -1.15
CA ILE A 18 -6.58 -9.41 -2.19
C ILE A 18 -7.08 -10.86 -2.08
N PRO A 19 -8.37 -11.11 -1.81
CA PRO A 19 -8.86 -12.47 -1.58
C PRO A 19 -8.83 -13.42 -2.80
N TRP A 20 -8.71 -12.87 -4.01
CA TRP A 20 -8.88 -13.61 -5.28
C TRP A 20 -7.66 -13.58 -6.20
N ARG A 21 -6.56 -12.98 -5.78
CA ARG A 21 -5.27 -12.97 -6.48
C ARG A 21 -4.16 -12.70 -5.46
N ASP A 22 -2.91 -12.76 -5.91
CA ASP A 22 -1.78 -12.46 -5.03
C ASP A 22 -1.85 -11.04 -4.46
N ASN A 23 -1.32 -10.89 -3.25
CA ASN A 23 -1.20 -9.59 -2.60
C ASN A 23 -0.36 -8.63 -3.46
N ARG A 24 -0.70 -7.35 -3.43
CA ARG A 24 -0.03 -6.33 -4.25
C ARG A 24 0.62 -5.26 -3.39
N LEU A 25 1.89 -4.99 -3.69
CA LEU A 25 2.65 -3.91 -3.08
C LEU A 25 2.46 -2.62 -3.89
N VAL A 26 1.77 -1.63 -3.31
CA VAL A 26 1.42 -0.39 -4.02
C VAL A 26 1.77 0.86 -3.21
N CYS A 27 1.87 1.99 -3.90
CA CYS A 27 2.02 3.29 -3.26
C CYS A 27 0.69 3.76 -2.61
N ALA A 28 0.78 4.69 -1.66
CA ALA A 28 -0.39 5.20 -0.93
C ALA A 28 -1.51 5.76 -1.85
N PRO A 29 -1.23 6.48 -2.95
CA PRO A 29 -2.27 6.91 -3.89
C PRO A 29 -3.05 5.75 -4.53
N HIS A 30 -2.35 4.72 -5.04
CA HIS A 30 -3.01 3.57 -5.65
C HIS A 30 -3.76 2.72 -4.63
N ALA A 31 -3.20 2.55 -3.43
CA ALA A 31 -3.88 1.90 -2.32
C ALA A 31 -5.26 2.51 -2.03
N ARG A 32 -5.34 3.85 -1.98
CA ARG A 32 -6.59 4.56 -1.72
C ARG A 32 -7.65 4.29 -2.79
N VAL A 33 -7.24 4.24 -4.06
CA VAL A 33 -8.17 4.02 -5.17
C VAL A 33 -8.62 2.56 -5.20
N LEU A 34 -7.66 1.63 -5.19
CA LEU A 34 -7.91 0.19 -5.27
C LEU A 34 -8.71 -0.32 -4.06
N GLY A 35 -8.35 0.08 -2.84
CA GLY A 35 -9.10 -0.31 -1.63
C GLY A 35 -10.57 0.13 -1.67
N ARG A 36 -10.87 1.26 -2.33
CA ARG A 36 -12.25 1.75 -2.50
C ARG A 36 -13.00 1.05 -3.62
N GLN A 37 -12.34 0.77 -4.73
CA GLN A 37 -12.96 0.12 -5.90
C GLN A 37 -13.21 -1.37 -5.64
N ASP A 38 -12.22 -2.04 -5.06
CA ASP A 38 -12.20 -3.48 -4.92
C ASP A 38 -12.64 -3.94 -3.51
N GLY A 39 -12.77 -3.03 -2.54
CA GLY A 39 -13.15 -3.38 -1.17
C GLY A 39 -12.08 -4.20 -0.44
N VAL A 40 -10.81 -4.03 -0.81
CA VAL A 40 -9.66 -4.75 -0.22
C VAL A 40 -9.02 -3.97 0.93
N VAL A 41 -8.46 -4.70 1.89
CA VAL A 41 -7.78 -4.11 3.06
C VAL A 41 -6.33 -3.77 2.68
N ALA A 42 -5.90 -2.57 3.05
CA ALA A 42 -4.53 -2.12 2.91
C ALA A 42 -3.80 -2.21 4.26
N ASP A 43 -2.69 -2.94 4.28
CA ASP A 43 -1.79 -3.03 5.44
C ASP A 43 -0.55 -2.16 5.18
N PRO A 44 -0.26 -1.13 6.00
CA PRO A 44 0.93 -0.31 5.81
C PRO A 44 2.21 -1.12 6.00
N ILE A 45 3.17 -0.95 5.09
CA ILE A 45 4.50 -1.53 5.30
C ILE A 45 5.19 -0.77 6.43
N VAL A 46 5.59 -1.50 7.47
CA VAL A 46 6.17 -0.92 8.69
C VAL A 46 7.41 -0.09 8.41
N GLU A 47 8.25 -0.44 7.43
CA GLU A 47 9.44 0.37 7.08
C GLU A 47 9.16 1.80 6.60
N ARG A 48 7.90 2.14 6.29
CA ARG A 48 7.48 3.52 5.95
C ARG A 48 6.40 4.05 6.92
N GLY A 49 5.83 3.18 7.74
CA GLY A 49 4.81 3.50 8.73
C GLY A 49 5.37 3.74 10.14
N ASP A 50 6.55 3.20 10.47
CA ASP A 50 7.13 3.31 11.82
C ASP A 50 7.48 4.77 12.16
N ASP A 51 8.04 5.53 11.21
CA ASP A 51 8.30 6.97 11.36
C ASP A 51 7.05 7.77 11.80
N LEU A 52 5.85 7.33 11.39
CA LEU A 52 4.58 7.99 11.74
C LEU A 52 4.06 7.58 13.13
N LEU A 53 4.37 6.38 13.61
CA LEU A 53 3.94 5.86 14.91
C LEU A 53 4.89 6.29 16.04
N GLU A 54 6.19 6.47 15.74
CA GLU A 54 7.17 6.98 16.70
C GLU A 54 7.05 8.49 16.94
N SER A 55 6.49 9.24 15.98
CA SER A 55 6.28 10.69 16.07
C SER A 55 5.18 11.11 17.08
N ASP A 56 4.37 10.17 17.57
CA ASP A 56 3.27 10.39 18.52
C ASP A 56 3.67 10.16 19.99
N ARG A 57 4.98 10.05 20.30
CA ARG A 57 5.51 9.82 21.66
C ARG A 57 6.11 11.07 22.32
#